data_AF-A0A239KGN5-F1
#
_entry.id   AF-A0A239KGN5-F1
#
_cell.length_a   1.000
_cell.length_b   1.000
_cell.length_c   1.000
_cell.angle_alpha   90.00
_cell.angle_beta   90.00
_cell.angle_gamma   90.00
#
_symmetry.space_group_name_H-M   'P 1'
#
loop_
_entity.id
_entity.type
_entity.pdbx_description
1 polymer ?
#
loop_
_entity_poly.entity_id
_entity_poly.type
_entity_poly.pdbx_seq_one_letter_code
_entity_poly.pdbx_strand_id
1 'polypeptide(L)'
;MSTSFEAAAVRATRTVGPVVDLSTRRTMSLVPPPVQLPPATPPTGPFLTKPVLTDREIQVLTGWIRCDSKTAVAKSLFLSLGTINTHLTRIRAKYAAVGRPASTKASLVARALQDGLVDIADL
;
A
#
# COMPACT_ATOMS: atom_id res chain seq x y z
N MET A 1 26.86 -8.45 25.96
CA MET A 1 26.29 -8.83 27.26
C MET A 1 24.87 -8.25 27.27
N SER A 2 23.86 -8.97 26.78
CA SER A 2 23.04 -9.95 27.52
C SER A 2 22.42 -9.28 28.74
N THR A 3 21.12 -9.19 29.00
CA THR A 3 19.87 -9.91 28.65
C THR A 3 18.72 -8.89 28.86
N SER A 4 17.51 -9.04 28.32
CA SER A 4 16.46 -9.84 28.94
C SER A 4 15.23 -9.83 28.03
N PHE A 5 14.78 -11.03 27.68
CA PHE A 5 13.54 -11.31 26.96
C PHE A 5 12.62 -11.97 28.00
N GLU A 6 11.58 -11.25 28.44
CA GLU A 6 10.69 -11.72 29.49
C GLU A 6 9.59 -12.60 28.89
N ALA A 7 9.54 -13.83 29.40
CA ALA A 7 8.52 -14.82 29.14
C ALA A 7 7.37 -14.65 30.15
N ALA A 8 6.14 -14.61 29.66
CA ALA A 8 4.95 -14.86 30.49
C ALA A 8 3.93 -15.67 29.69
N ALA A 9 3.81 -16.93 30.09
CA ALA A 9 2.85 -17.90 29.62
C ALA A 9 1.45 -17.61 30.20
N VAL A 10 0.40 -17.78 29.39
CA VAL A 10 -0.90 -18.25 29.89
C VAL A 10 -1.51 -19.21 28.88
N ARG A 11 -1.59 -20.48 29.30
CA ARG A 11 -2.38 -21.53 28.66
C ARG A 11 -3.87 -21.21 28.84
N ALA A 12 -4.64 -21.42 27.78
CA ALA A 12 -6.09 -21.64 27.89
C ALA A 12 -6.45 -22.84 27.00
N THR A 13 -6.68 -23.98 27.66
CA THR A 13 -7.27 -25.20 27.10
C THR A 13 -8.70 -24.91 26.69
N ARG A 14 -9.06 -25.23 25.45
CA ARG A 14 -10.45 -25.17 24.99
C ARG A 14 -10.86 -26.55 24.48
N THR A 15 -11.58 -27.27 25.34
CA THR A 15 -12.28 -28.53 25.06
C THR A 15 -13.72 -28.23 24.68
N VAL A 16 -14.14 -28.63 23.48
CA VAL A 16 -15.55 -28.87 23.06
C VAL A 16 -15.45 -29.96 22.00
N GLY A 17 -15.79 -31.22 22.27
CA GLY A 17 -17.17 -31.75 22.17
C GLY A 17 -17.35 -32.42 20.80
N PRO A 18 -17.62 -33.74 20.71
CA PRO A 18 -17.70 -34.45 19.44
C PRO A 18 -19.14 -34.46 18.87
N VAL A 19 -19.28 -35.15 17.72
CA VAL A 19 -20.52 -35.63 17.08
C VAL A 19 -21.10 -34.68 16.03
N VAL A 20 -21.01 -35.10 14.76
CA VAL A 20 -22.17 -35.36 13.89
C VAL A 20 -21.72 -36.21 12.71
N ASP A 21 -22.15 -37.48 12.70
CA ASP A 21 -22.32 -38.27 11.48
C ASP A 21 -23.80 -38.14 11.09
N LEU A 22 -24.09 -37.81 9.82
CA LEU A 22 -25.11 -38.51 9.02
C LEU A 22 -25.29 -37.87 7.63
N SER A 23 -25.50 -38.76 6.67
CA SER A 23 -26.59 -38.73 5.69
C SER A 23 -26.26 -38.47 4.23
N THR A 24 -26.22 -39.59 3.51
CA THR A 24 -27.23 -39.99 2.52
C THR A 24 -27.28 -39.19 1.21
N ARG A 25 -26.94 -39.94 0.15
CA ARG A 25 -27.35 -39.77 -1.25
C ARG A 25 -28.66 -38.97 -1.38
N ARG A 26 -28.57 -37.76 -1.94
CA ARG A 26 -29.71 -37.06 -2.53
C ARG A 26 -29.54 -36.96 -4.05
N THR A 27 -30.27 -37.86 -4.70
CA THR A 27 -31.14 -37.65 -5.86
C THR A 27 -30.84 -36.47 -6.79
N MET A 28 -30.67 -36.84 -8.07
CA MET A 28 -30.65 -35.96 -9.23
C MET A 28 -31.86 -35.03 -9.29
N SER A 29 -31.58 -33.75 -9.27
CA SER A 29 -32.25 -32.68 -10.02
C SER A 29 -31.50 -31.41 -9.64
N LEU A 30 -31.08 -30.61 -10.62
CA LEU A 30 -31.23 -29.17 -10.53
C LEU A 30 -30.76 -28.58 -11.87
N VAL A 31 -31.70 -27.92 -12.54
CA VAL A 31 -31.52 -26.68 -13.30
C VAL A 31 -30.09 -26.14 -13.25
N PRO A 32 -29.42 -25.85 -14.39
CA PRO A 32 -28.12 -25.20 -14.34
C PRO A 32 -28.25 -23.96 -13.47
N PRO A 33 -27.41 -23.78 -12.44
CA PRO A 33 -27.43 -22.57 -11.64
C PRO A 33 -27.30 -21.39 -12.60
N PRO A 34 -28.01 -20.27 -12.39
CA PRO A 34 -27.84 -19.10 -13.23
C PRO A 34 -26.35 -18.82 -13.28
N VAL A 35 -25.77 -18.86 -14.47
CA VAL A 35 -24.36 -18.57 -14.70
C VAL A 35 -24.19 -17.16 -14.19
N GLN A 36 -23.73 -17.05 -12.94
CA GLN A 36 -23.52 -15.77 -12.30
C GLN A 36 -22.35 -15.18 -13.05
N LEU A 37 -22.64 -14.28 -13.99
CA LEU A 37 -21.60 -13.43 -14.55
C LEU A 37 -20.87 -12.84 -13.35
N PRO A 38 -19.55 -13.04 -13.22
CA PRO A 38 -18.79 -12.40 -12.16
C PRO A 38 -19.13 -10.91 -12.16
N PRO A 39 -19.27 -10.26 -10.99
CA PRO A 39 -19.49 -8.82 -10.95
C PRO A 39 -18.39 -8.20 -11.81
N ALA A 40 -18.79 -7.44 -12.84
CA ALA A 40 -17.89 -6.87 -13.82
C ALA A 40 -16.65 -6.33 -13.10
N THR A 41 -15.54 -7.05 -13.20
CA THR A 41 -14.26 -6.57 -12.72
C THR A 41 -14.09 -5.23 -13.41
N PRO A 42 -13.98 -4.11 -12.66
CA PRO A 42 -13.74 -2.82 -13.29
C PRO A 42 -12.53 -3.00 -14.21
N PRO A 43 -12.52 -2.40 -15.41
CA PRO A 43 -11.41 -2.55 -16.32
C PRO A 43 -10.15 -2.17 -15.55
N THR A 44 -9.36 -3.20 -15.21
CA THR A 44 -8.00 -3.02 -14.73
C THR A 44 -7.19 -2.75 -15.98
N GLY A 45 -7.49 -1.61 -16.60
CA GLY A 45 -6.77 -1.10 -17.75
C GLY A 45 -5.41 -0.59 -17.26
N PRO A 46 -4.30 -0.92 -17.94
CA PRO A 46 -2.94 -0.58 -17.50
C PRO A 46 -2.59 0.91 -17.57
N PHE A 47 -3.57 1.79 -17.81
CA PHE A 47 -3.36 3.23 -17.95
C PHE A 47 -3.72 3.95 -16.66
N LEU A 48 -2.95 3.67 -15.61
CA LEU A 48 -3.02 4.45 -14.38
C LEU A 48 -2.64 5.91 -14.71
N THR A 49 -3.60 6.83 -14.60
CA THR A 49 -3.39 8.25 -14.86
C THR A 49 -2.25 8.78 -14.00
N LYS A 50 -1.15 9.19 -14.65
CA LYS A 50 0.01 9.79 -13.98
C LYS A 50 -0.35 11.19 -13.50
N PRO A 51 -0.09 11.55 -12.22
CA PRO A 51 -0.34 12.91 -11.76
C PRO A 51 0.64 13.88 -12.42
N VAL A 52 0.16 15.09 -12.70
CA VAL A 52 1.02 16.18 -13.18
C VAL A 52 1.72 16.83 -11.98
N LEU A 53 2.95 16.38 -11.72
CA LEU A 53 3.84 16.97 -10.73
C LEU A 53 4.69 18.07 -11.39
N THR A 54 4.98 19.14 -10.64
CA THR A 54 5.93 20.17 -11.11
C THR A 54 7.36 19.69 -10.94
N ASP A 55 8.31 20.29 -11.67
CA ASP A 55 9.73 19.92 -11.56
C ASP A 55 10.24 20.00 -10.11
N ARG A 56 9.79 21.03 -9.36
CA ARG A 56 10.16 21.18 -7.96
C ARG A 56 9.56 20.10 -7.07
N GLU A 57 8.33 19.68 -7.33
CA GLU A 57 7.71 18.58 -6.59
C GLU A 57 8.42 17.24 -6.88
N ILE A 58 8.83 17.01 -8.13
CA ILE A 58 9.61 15.82 -8.51
C ILE A 58 10.96 15.82 -7.78
N GLN A 59 11.70 16.93 -7.79
CA GLN A 59 12.97 17.04 -7.05
C GLN A 59 12.80 16.75 -5.56
N VAL A 60 11.76 17.30 -4.93
CA VAL A 60 11.48 17.06 -3.51
C VAL A 60 11.08 15.61 -3.26
N LEU A 61 10.27 15.01 -4.13
CA LEU A 61 9.87 13.61 -4.02
C LEU A 61 11.07 12.67 -4.13
N THR A 62 11.86 12.80 -5.20
CA THR A 62 13.05 11.98 -5.44
C THR A 62 14.09 12.18 -4.34
N GLY A 63 14.34 13.42 -3.91
CA GLY A 63 15.22 13.71 -2.78
C GLY A 63 14.72 13.07 -1.47
N TRP A 64 13.42 13.14 -1.20
CA TRP A 64 12.82 12.50 -0.01
C TRP A 64 12.89 10.97 -0.05
N ILE A 65 12.78 10.37 -1.23
CA ILE A 65 12.90 8.93 -1.39
C ILE A 65 14.32 8.47 -1.06
N ARG A 66 15.34 9.17 -1.57
CA ARG A 66 16.78 8.84 -1.41
C ARG A 66 17.36 9.10 -0.01
N CYS A 67 16.66 9.83 0.85
CA CYS A 67 17.18 10.21 2.17
C CYS A 67 16.33 9.65 3.31
N ASP A 68 16.97 9.32 4.43
CA ASP A 68 16.27 8.81 5.62
C ASP A 68 15.61 9.93 6.46
N SER A 69 16.09 11.17 6.32
CA SER A 69 15.63 12.31 7.13
C SER A 69 15.24 13.52 6.30
N LYS A 70 14.14 14.19 6.69
CA LYS A 70 13.65 15.41 6.05
C LYS A 70 14.66 16.56 6.16
N THR A 71 15.48 16.56 7.22
CA THR A 71 16.53 17.56 7.42
C THR A 71 17.66 17.42 6.41
N ALA A 72 17.99 16.19 5.99
CA ALA A 72 19.01 15.94 4.99
C ALA A 72 18.56 16.46 3.61
N VAL A 73 17.32 16.18 3.23
CA VAL A 73 16.72 16.69 1.97
C VAL A 73 16.62 18.21 1.96
N ALA A 74 16.21 18.81 3.08
CA ALA A 74 16.14 20.25 3.26
C ALA A 74 17.50 20.91 2.95
N LYS A 75 18.58 20.36 3.51
CA LYS A 75 19.94 20.82 3.24
C LYS A 75 20.34 20.62 1.78
N SER A 76 20.06 19.44 1.21
CA SER A 76 20.43 19.11 -0.17
C SER A 76 19.71 19.99 -1.22
N LEU A 77 18.46 20.39 -0.96
CA LEU A 77 17.65 21.19 -1.89
C LEU A 77 17.59 22.68 -1.52
N PHE A 78 18.34 23.10 -0.49
CA PHE A 78 18.32 24.46 0.07
C PHE A 78 16.90 24.94 0.41
N LEU A 79 16.11 24.06 1.05
CA LEU A 79 14.73 24.33 1.46
C LEU A 79 14.59 24.31 2.98
N SER A 80 13.56 24.99 3.49
CA SER A 80 13.12 24.80 4.87
C SER A 80 12.38 23.46 5.03
N LEU A 81 12.40 22.90 6.24
CA LEU A 81 11.59 21.71 6.57
C LEU A 81 10.09 21.95 6.34
N GLY A 82 9.60 23.16 6.64
CA GLY A 82 8.21 23.54 6.40
C GLY A 82 7.85 23.45 4.93
N THR A 83 8.71 23.97 4.06
CA THR A 83 8.53 23.92 2.60
C THR A 83 8.47 22.48 2.08
N ILE A 84 9.35 21.59 2.57
CA ILE A 84 9.29 20.17 2.21
C ILE A 84 7.97 19.54 2.64
N ASN A 85 7.53 19.76 3.87
CA ASN A 85 6.25 19.20 4.34
C ASN A 85 5.08 19.69 3.48
N THR A 86 5.04 20.97 3.13
CA THR A 86 4.03 21.53 2.23
C THR A 86 4.08 20.88 0.85
N HIS A 87 5.27 20.70 0.27
CA HIS A 87 5.41 20.00 -1.01
C HIS A 87 4.94 18.55 -0.93
N LEU A 88 5.32 17.80 0.10
CA LEU A 88 4.86 16.41 0.29
C LEU A 88 3.35 16.32 0.42
N THR A 89 2.71 17.24 1.16
CA THR A 89 1.24 17.28 1.27
C THR A 89 0.59 17.55 -0.08
N ARG A 90 1.12 18.48 -0.89
CA ARG A 90 0.60 18.76 -2.24
C ARG A 90 0.79 17.58 -3.19
N ILE A 91 1.96 16.92 -3.16
CA ILE A 91 2.23 15.71 -3.94
C ILE A 91 1.21 14.62 -3.61
N ARG A 92 0.96 14.37 -2.31
CA ARG A 92 -0.03 13.39 -1.86
C ARG A 92 -1.45 13.73 -2.32
N ALA A 93 -1.83 14.99 -2.27
CA ALA A 93 -3.12 15.45 -2.78
C ALA A 93 -3.25 15.23 -4.30
N LYS A 94 -2.20 15.48 -5.08
CA LYS A 94 -2.18 15.21 -6.54
C LYS A 94 -2.32 13.72 -6.85
N TYR A 95 -1.62 12.88 -6.09
CA TYR A 95 -1.75 11.42 -6.20
C TYR A 95 -3.16 10.93 -5.82
N ALA A 96 -3.75 11.49 -4.76
CA ALA A 96 -5.13 11.19 -4.38
C ALA A 96 -6.15 11.66 -5.44
N ALA A 97 -5.92 12.81 -6.08
CA ALA A 97 -6.80 13.36 -7.11
C ALA A 97 -6.89 12.46 -8.37
N VAL A 98 -5.83 11.73 -8.70
CA VAL A 98 -5.82 10.73 -9.79
C VAL A 98 -6.28 9.33 -9.33
N GLY A 99 -6.85 9.20 -8.13
CA GLY A 99 -7.34 7.93 -7.59
C GLY A 99 -6.23 6.99 -7.08
N ARG A 100 -5.00 7.49 -6.87
CA ARG A 100 -3.84 6.69 -6.42
C ARG A 100 -3.27 7.26 -5.11
N PRO A 101 -4.00 7.18 -3.97
CA PRO A 101 -3.53 7.75 -2.72
C PRO A 101 -2.20 7.12 -2.26
N ALA A 102 -1.29 7.95 -1.74
CA ALA A 102 0.03 7.55 -1.24
C ALA A 102 0.33 8.26 0.10
N SER A 103 -0.21 7.74 1.20
CA SER A 103 -0.11 8.38 2.53
C SER A 103 1.24 8.14 3.23
N THR A 104 1.94 7.08 2.88
CA THR A 104 3.22 6.65 3.49
C THR A 104 4.41 6.93 2.58
N LYS A 105 5.64 6.94 3.13
CA LYS A 105 6.86 7.03 2.31
C LYS A 105 6.94 5.84 1.34
N ALA A 106 6.69 4.63 1.82
CA ALA A 106 6.69 3.42 1.00
C ALA A 106 5.68 3.46 -0.16
N SER A 107 4.46 3.95 0.09
CA SER A 107 3.49 4.12 -1.00
C SER A 107 3.93 5.19 -2.00
N LEU A 108 4.53 6.30 -1.57
CA LEU A 108 5.12 7.28 -2.48
C LEU A 108 6.26 6.69 -3.33
N VAL A 109 7.13 5.86 -2.76
CA VAL A 109 8.17 5.14 -3.50
C VAL A 109 7.55 4.24 -4.56
N ALA A 110 6.58 3.39 -4.20
CA ALA A 110 5.92 2.49 -5.14
C ALA A 110 5.24 3.26 -6.28
N ARG A 111 4.62 4.40 -5.99
CA ARG A 111 4.00 5.26 -7.01
C ARG A 111 5.04 5.96 -7.89
N ALA A 112 6.13 6.46 -7.32
CA ALA A 112 7.22 7.07 -8.06
C ALA A 112 7.92 6.08 -9.01
N LEU A 113 8.10 4.83 -8.58
CA LEU A 113 8.60 3.73 -9.42
C LEU A 113 7.63 3.44 -10.58
N GLN A 114 6.33 3.31 -10.29
CA GLN A 114 5.30 3.10 -11.32
C GLN A 114 5.25 4.24 -12.35
N ASP A 115 5.55 5.47 -11.93
CA ASP A 115 5.50 6.67 -12.78
C ASP A 115 6.85 6.97 -13.48
N GLY A 116 7.89 6.16 -13.21
CA GLY A 116 9.24 6.32 -13.75
C GLY A 116 10.00 7.55 -13.23
N LEU A 117 9.67 8.04 -12.03
CA LEU A 117 10.30 9.21 -11.40
C LEU A 117 11.55 8.86 -10.59
N VAL A 118 11.65 7.59 -10.18
CA VAL A 118 12.76 7.02 -9.43
C VAL A 118 13.02 5.64 -10.02
N ASP A 119 14.29 5.22 -10.04
CA ASP A 119 14.68 3.86 -10.40
C ASP A 119 15.02 3.05 -9.14
N ILE A 120 14.91 1.73 -9.21
CA ILE A 120 15.28 0.81 -8.14
C ILE A 120 16.76 0.95 -7.79
N ALA A 121 17.60 1.32 -8.77
CA ALA A 121 19.03 1.59 -8.57
C ALA A 121 19.31 2.82 -7.70
N ASP A 122 18.33 3.71 -7.53
CA ASP A 122 18.45 4.94 -6.74
C ASP A 122 17.95 4.81 -5.29
N LEU A 123 17.48 3.63 -4.90
CA LEU A 123 16.80 3.38 -3.61
C LEU A 123 17.74 2.77 -2.57
#